data_AF-A0A1F5DH74-F1
#
_entry.id   AF-A0A1F5DH74-F1
#
_cell.length_a   1.000
_cell.length_b   1.000
_cell.length_c   1.000
_cell.angle_alpha   90.00
_cell.angle_beta   90.00
_cell.angle_gamma   90.00
#
_symmetry.space_group_name_H-M   'P 1'
#
loop_
_entity.id
_entity.type
_entity.pdbx_description
1 polymer ?
#
loop_
_entity_poly.entity_id
_entity_poly.type
_entity_poly.pdbx_seq_one_letter_code
_entity_poly.pdbx_strand_id
1 'polypeptide(L)' 'MIEQFQAETGRVITELEVWHNDENARLMRSHEKAISEACGGSLGVPSFYNERTGKAICGNVTRERLEAWATG' A
#
# COMPACT_ATOMS: atom_id res chain seq x y z
N MET A 1 2.46 5.75 13.67
CA MET A 1 3.36 4.69 13.14
C MET A 1 3.84 5.05 11.73
N ILE A 2 2.93 5.35 10.80
CA ILE A 2 3.30 5.83 9.46
C ILE A 2 4.14 7.11 9.53
N GLU A 3 3.70 8.15 10.24
CA GLU A 3 4.45 9.42 10.34
C GLU A 3 5.89 9.28 10.86
N GLN A 4 6.09 8.47 11.91
CA GLN A 4 7.44 8.19 12.45
C GLN A 4 8.29 7.47 11.40
N PHE A 5 7.72 6.49 10.71
CA PHE A 5 8.39 5.80 9.61
C PHE A 5 8.80 6.76 8.48
N GLN A 6 7.93 7.69 8.09
CA GLN A 6 8.26 8.70 7.07
C GLN A 6 9.39 9.62 7.53
N ALA A 7 9.40 10.02 8.81
CA ALA A 7 10.46 10.85 9.38
C ALA A 7 11.81 10.11 9.45
N GLU A 8 11.80 8.81 9.81
CA GLU A 8 13.01 8.00 9.93
C GLU A 8 13.60 7.58 8.58
N THR A 9 12.76 7.20 7.61
CA THR A 9 13.22 6.73 6.29
C THR A 9 13.19 7.80 5.19
N GLY A 10 12.58 8.95 5.45
CA GLY A 10 12.34 10.00 4.44
C GLY A 10 11.35 9.57 3.35
N ARG A 11 10.62 8.47 3.54
CA ARG A 11 9.67 7.95 2.54
C ARG A 11 8.26 8.40 2.85
N VAL A 12 7.66 9.12 1.91
CA VAL A 12 6.27 9.56 2.03
C VAL A 12 5.32 8.42 1.68
N ILE A 13 4.39 8.11 2.58
CA ILE A 13 3.28 7.20 2.33
C ILE A 13 2.03 8.07 2.19
N THR A 14 1.45 8.10 1.00
CA THR A 14 0.21 8.84 0.73
C THR A 14 -0.99 7.93 0.95
N GLU A 15 -1.85 8.32 1.87
CA GLU A 15 -3.13 7.65 2.08
C GLU A 15 -4.14 8.14 1.05
N LEU A 16 -4.62 7.23 0.21
CA LEU A 16 -5.63 7.51 -0.81
C LEU A 16 -6.92 6.83 -0.41
N GLU A 17 -7.93 7.60 -0.02
CA GLU A 17 -9.25 7.07 0.27
C GLU A 17 -9.96 6.70 -1.04
N VAL A 18 -10.43 5.45 -1.14
CA VAL A 18 -11.08 4.92 -2.35
C VAL A 18 -12.61 4.87 -2.24
N TRP A 19 -13.19 4.96 -1.04
CA TRP A 19 -14.63 4.82 -0.83
C TRP A 19 -15.43 6.02 -1.34
N HIS A 20 -14.91 7.23 -1.16
CA HIS A 20 -15.55 8.48 -1.59
C HIS A 20 -14.86 9.15 -2.79
N ASN A 21 -13.85 8.53 -3.39
CA ASN A 21 -13.09 9.09 -4.50
C ASN A 21 -12.95 8.05 -5.64
N ASP A 22 -13.70 8.26 -6.72
CA ASP A 22 -13.72 7.36 -7.88
C ASP A 22 -12.36 7.27 -8.59
N GLU A 23 -11.59 8.36 -8.59
CA GLU A 23 -10.28 8.43 -9.24
C GLU A 23 -9.28 7.54 -8.50
N ASN A 24 -9.24 7.63 -7.16
CA ASN A 24 -8.45 6.74 -6.32
C ASN A 24 -8.91 5.28 -6.43
N ALA A 25 -10.23 5.04 -6.51
CA ALA A 25 -10.77 3.70 -6.71
C ALA A 25 -10.36 3.10 -8.06
N ARG A 26 -10.28 3.92 -9.12
CA ARG A 26 -9.73 3.50 -10.43
C ARG A 26 -8.25 3.20 -10.36
N LEU A 27 -7.46 4.02 -9.66
CA LEU A 27 -6.03 3.75 -9.43
C LEU A 27 -5.84 2.41 -8.69
N MET A 28 -6.59 2.18 -7.61
CA MET A 28 -6.55 0.92 -6.87
C MET A 28 -6.90 -0.28 -7.77
N ARG A 29 -7.93 -0.16 -8.61
CA ARG A 29 -8.30 -1.19 -9.60
C ARG A 29 -7.21 -1.39 -10.66
N SER A 30 -6.51 -0.34 -11.08
CA SER A 30 -5.38 -0.47 -12.01
C SER A 30 -4.23 -1.28 -11.40
N HIS A 31 -4.09 -1.26 -10.08
CA HIS A 31 -3.11 -2.04 -9.33
C HIS A 31 -3.70 -3.34 -8.75
N GLU A 32 -4.92 -3.70 -9.14
CA GLU A 32 -5.63 -4.87 -8.62
C GLU A 32 -4.81 -6.14 -8.72
N LYS A 33 -4.15 -6.35 -9.85
CA LYS A 33 -3.35 -7.55 -10.05
C LYS A 33 -2.25 -7.71 -8.98
N ALA A 34 -1.48 -6.64 -8.74
CA ALA A 34 -0.41 -6.66 -7.74
C ALA A 34 -0.95 -6.79 -6.32
N ILE A 35 -2.05 -6.08 -6.01
CA ILE A 35 -2.70 -6.14 -4.70
C ILE A 35 -3.26 -7.54 -4.47
N SER A 36 -4.02 -8.07 -5.42
CA SER A 36 -4.63 -9.40 -5.38
C SER A 36 -3.57 -10.49 -5.24
N GLU A 37 -2.46 -10.44 -5.98
CA GLU A 37 -1.33 -11.38 -5.82
C GLU A 37 -0.72 -11.33 -4.42
N ALA A 38 -0.51 -10.14 -3.87
CA ALA A 38 0.00 -9.98 -2.50
C ALA A 38 -0.99 -10.38 -1.41
N CYS A 39 -2.28 -10.30 -1.72
CA CYS A 39 -3.40 -10.47 -0.79
C CYS A 39 -4.17 -11.78 -1.00
N GLY A 40 -3.58 -12.73 -1.74
CA GLY A 40 -4.15 -14.06 -1.93
C GLY A 40 -5.48 -14.07 -2.69
N GLY A 41 -5.65 -13.17 -3.67
CA GLY A 41 -6.85 -13.07 -4.50
C GLY A 41 -7.87 -12.02 -4.06
N SER A 42 -7.59 -11.29 -2.96
CA SER A 42 -8.55 -10.34 -2.38
C SER A 42 -8.10 -8.90 -2.54
N LEU A 43 -8.94 -8.08 -3.20
CA LEU A 43 -8.76 -6.64 -3.22
C LEU A 43 -9.43 -6.03 -1.99
N GLY A 44 -8.68 -5.93 -0.89
CA GLY A 44 -9.19 -5.47 0.39
C GLY A 44 -8.45 -4.23 0.88
N VAL A 45 -9.20 -3.25 1.38
CA VAL A 45 -8.66 -2.14 2.17
C VAL A 45 -8.60 -2.52 3.65
N PRO A 46 -7.57 -2.12 4.42
CA PRO A 46 -6.41 -1.32 3.98
C PRO A 46 -5.37 -2.15 3.19
N SER A 47 -4.86 -1.54 2.11
CA SER A 47 -3.81 -2.07 1.24
C SER A 47 -2.75 -1.00 0.97
N PHE A 48 -1.48 -1.38 0.97
CA PHE A 48 -0.36 -0.53 0.59
C PHE A 48 0.20 -1.02 -0.74
N TYR A 49 0.40 -0.10 -1.68
CA TYR A 49 0.99 -0.38 -2.99
C TYR A 49 2.19 0.54 -3.23
N ASN A 50 3.34 -0.04 -3.57
CA ASN A 50 4.58 0.70 -3.82
C ASN A 50 4.79 0.79 -5.32
N GLU A 51 4.55 1.97 -5.89
CA GLU A 51 4.69 2.21 -7.33
C GLU A 51 6.14 2.02 -7.82
N ARG A 52 7.13 2.22 -6.95
CA ARG A 52 8.55 2.10 -7.32
C ARG A 52 9.00 0.65 -7.49
N THR A 53 8.42 -0.25 -6.70
CA THR A 53 8.85 -1.66 -6.62
C THR A 53 7.82 -2.60 -7.25
N GLY A 54 6.61 -2.10 -7.50
CA GLY A 54 5.46 -2.88 -7.96
C GLY A 54 4.91 -3.84 -6.90
N LYS A 55 5.37 -3.75 -5.64
CA LYS A 55 4.95 -4.64 -4.56
C LYS A 55 3.75 -4.08 -3.81
N ALA A 56 2.79 -4.94 -3.51
CA ALA A 56 1.67 -4.64 -2.63
C ALA A 56 1.79 -5.44 -1.32
N ILE A 57 1.16 -4.93 -0.26
CA ILE A 57 0.90 -5.64 1.00
C ILE A 57 -0.49 -5.22 1.50
N CYS A 58 -1.17 -6.09 2.25
CA CYS A 58 -2.49 -5.77 2.80
C CYS A 58 -2.67 -6.28 4.23
N GLY A 59 -3.71 -5.74 4.86
CA GLY A 59 -4.11 -6.07 6.21
C GLY A 59 -3.27 -5.34 7.26
N ASN A 60 -3.30 -5.86 8.49
CA ASN A 60 -2.52 -5.32 9.59
C ASN A 60 -1.07 -5.78 9.44
N VAL A 61 -0.21 -4.90 8.92
CA VAL A 61 1.19 -5.19 8.66
C VAL A 61 2.04 -4.74 9.84
N THR A 62 2.99 -5.59 10.26
CA THR A 62 3.96 -5.24 11.30
C THR A 62 4.96 -4.21 10.78
N ARG A 63 5.62 -3.49 11.70
CA ARG A 63 6.63 -2.48 11.38
C ARG A 63 7.73 -3.02 10.46
N GLU A 64 8.28 -4.20 10.77
CA GLU A 64 9.32 -4.83 9.97
C GLU A 64 8.87 -5.12 8.53
N ARG A 65 7.62 -5.56 8.36
CA ARG A 65 7.05 -5.82 7.03
C ARG A 65 6.80 -4.54 6.25
N LEU A 66 6.37 -3.49 6.92
CA LEU A 66 6.22 -2.15 6.34
C LEU A 66 7.58 -1.59 5.90
N GLU A 67 8.61 -1.71 6.74
CA GLU A 67 9.99 -1.33 6.43
C GLU A 67 10.54 -2.08 5.22
N ALA A 68 10.38 -3.41 5.19
CA ALA A 68 10.82 -4.24 4.07
C ALA A 68 10.09 -3.91 2.77
N TRP A 69 8.79 -3.62 2.83
CA TRP A 69 8.00 -3.21 1.66
C TRP A 69 8.38 -1.82 1.14
N ALA A 70 8.66 -0.89 2.06
CA ALA A 70 9.06 0.46 1.70
C ALA A 70 10.52 0.52 1.18
N THR A 71 11.38 -0.41 1.62
CA THR A 71 12.81 -0.43 1.29
C THR A 71 13.20 -1.38 0.16
N GLY A 72 12.40 -2.41 -0.09
CA GLY A 72 12.64 -3.43 -1.12
C GLY A 72 12.30 -2.97 -2.52
#